data_AF-A0A3G2L4D6-F1
#
_entry.id   AF-A0A3G2L4D6-F1
#
_cell.length_a   1.000
_cell.length_b   1.000
_cell.length_c   1.000
_cell.angle_alpha   90.00
_cell.angle_beta   90.00
_cell.angle_gamma   90.00
#
_symmetry.space_group_name_H-M   'P 1'
#
loop_
_entity.id
_entity.type
_entity.pdbx_description
1 polymer ?
#
loop_
_entity_poly.entity_id
_entity_poly.type
_entity_poly.pdbx_seq_one_letter_code
_entity_poly.pdbx_strand_id
1 'polypeptide(L)'
;MKKHLITGLAIIYTFFNYSCEQAKDLKDSFDAIDCAELLIELDEEYDRGDKSCEETKKDIDQLLKKCREFLTEENIADLEFIRANCSDDD
;
A
#
# COMPACT_ATOMS: atom_id res chain seq x y z
N MET A 1 -46.32 13.79 21.88
CA MET A 1 -44.96 14.34 21.72
C MET A 1 -44.01 13.21 21.29
N LYS A 2 -43.89 12.91 19.99
CA LYS A 2 -43.08 11.77 19.47
C LYS A 2 -42.25 12.12 18.22
N LYS A 3 -42.32 13.37 17.73
CA LYS A 3 -41.70 13.79 16.46
C LYS A 3 -40.27 14.34 16.60
N HIS A 4 -39.79 14.61 17.81
CA HIS A 4 -38.45 15.18 18.05
C HIS A 4 -37.33 14.13 18.19
N LEU A 5 -37.66 12.84 18.31
CA LEU A 5 -36.66 11.76 18.45
C LEU A 5 -36.03 11.36 17.10
N ILE A 6 -36.70 11.63 15.98
CA ILE A 6 -36.23 11.22 14.65
C ILE A 6 -35.23 12.26 14.09
N THR A 7 -35.36 13.53 14.46
CA THR A 7 -34.51 14.61 13.93
C THR A 7 -33.09 14.58 14.50
N GLY A 8 -32.88 14.05 15.71
CA GLY A 8 -31.54 13.92 16.32
C GLY A 8 -30.69 12.80 15.71
N LEU A 9 -31.32 11.72 15.23
CA LEU A 9 -30.61 10.55 14.70
C LEU A 9 -29.98 10.82 13.32
N ALA A 10 -30.59 11.70 12.51
CA ALA A 10 -30.12 12.02 11.17
C ALA A 10 -28.83 12.87 11.15
N ILE A 11 -28.61 13.71 12.18
CA ILE A 11 -27.44 14.61 12.27
C ILE A 11 -26.16 13.83 12.63
N ILE A 12 -26.31 12.73 13.39
CA ILE A 12 -25.17 11.89 13.77
C ILE A 12 -24.63 11.12 12.56
N TYR A 13 -25.51 10.63 11.68
CA TYR A 13 -25.11 9.89 10.47
C TYR A 13 -24.29 10.74 9.48
N THR A 14 -24.53 12.05 9.40
CA THR A 14 -23.78 12.92 8.48
C THR A 14 -22.34 13.18 8.93
N PHE A 15 -22.05 13.17 10.24
CA PHE A 15 -20.68 13.36 10.74
C PHE A 15 -19.80 12.11 10.54
N PHE A 16 -20.34 10.91 10.73
CA PHE A 16 -19.58 9.67 10.54
C PHE A 16 -19.12 9.42 9.10
N ASN A 17 -19.88 9.91 8.10
CA ASN A 17 -19.50 9.75 6.69
C ASN A 17 -18.36 10.70 6.27
N TYR A 18 -18.34 11.94 6.77
CA TYR A 18 -17.27 12.91 6.48
C TYR A 18 -15.93 12.53 7.15
N SER A 19 -15.98 11.87 8.31
CA SER A 19 -14.78 11.39 9.00
C SER A 19 -14.13 10.18 8.31
N CYS A 20 -14.90 9.36 7.59
CA CYS A 20 -14.34 8.22 6.86
C CYS A 20 -13.52 8.65 5.64
N GLU A 21 -13.96 9.69 4.93
CA GLU A 21 -13.27 10.16 3.72
C GLU A 21 -11.90 10.77 4.07
N GLN A 22 -11.83 11.65 5.09
CA GLN A 22 -10.56 12.18 5.60
C GLN A 22 -9.66 11.11 6.22
N ALA A 23 -10.24 10.13 6.93
CA ALA A 23 -9.47 9.02 7.49
C ALA A 23 -8.89 8.13 6.37
N LYS A 24 -9.60 7.99 5.26
CA LYS A 24 -9.13 7.27 4.07
C LYS A 24 -8.00 8.04 3.38
N ASP A 25 -8.15 9.33 3.13
CA ASP A 25 -7.11 10.14 2.49
C ASP A 25 -5.80 10.17 3.30
N LEU A 26 -5.91 10.24 4.64
CA LEU A 26 -4.77 10.13 5.54
C LEU A 26 -4.13 8.74 5.46
N LYS A 27 -4.94 7.68 5.47
CA LYS A 27 -4.46 6.30 5.35
C LYS A 27 -3.74 6.09 4.00
N ASP A 28 -4.36 6.46 2.90
CA ASP A 28 -3.81 6.29 1.56
C ASP A 28 -2.48 7.06 1.42
N SER A 29 -2.34 8.21 2.11
CA SER A 29 -1.06 8.95 2.19
C SER A 29 0.02 8.21 2.98
N PHE A 30 -0.32 7.57 4.10
CA PHE A 30 0.62 6.76 4.87
C PHE A 30 1.00 5.47 4.12
N ASP A 31 0.01 4.78 3.53
CA ASP A 31 0.23 3.59 2.72
C ASP A 31 1.16 3.92 1.52
N ALA A 32 1.00 5.08 0.88
CA ALA A 32 1.91 5.53 -0.18
C ALA A 32 3.35 5.78 0.29
N ILE A 33 3.53 6.33 1.50
CA ILE A 33 4.87 6.55 2.09
C ILE A 33 5.53 5.20 2.42
N ASP A 34 4.80 4.30 3.08
CA ASP A 34 5.30 2.96 3.42
C ASP A 34 5.70 2.18 2.15
N CYS A 35 4.93 2.36 1.07
CA CYS A 35 5.23 1.76 -0.23
C CYS A 35 6.47 2.35 -0.91
N ALA A 36 6.68 3.66 -0.78
CA ALA A 36 7.89 4.31 -1.27
C ALA A 36 9.13 3.85 -0.50
N GLU A 37 9.03 3.71 0.83
CA GLU A 37 10.12 3.19 1.67
C GLU A 37 10.49 1.76 1.30
N LEU A 38 9.51 0.87 1.14
CA LEU A 38 9.75 -0.51 0.69
C LEU A 38 10.38 -0.60 -0.70
N LEU A 39 10.02 0.31 -1.63
CA LEU A 39 10.65 0.37 -2.95
C LEU A 39 12.12 0.80 -2.86
N ILE A 40 12.42 1.79 -2.03
CA ILE A 40 13.79 2.27 -1.82
C ILE A 40 14.64 1.18 -1.15
N GLU A 41 14.12 0.53 -0.12
CA GLU A 41 14.81 -0.58 0.55
C GLU A 41 15.12 -1.73 -0.42
N LEU A 42 14.16 -2.08 -1.29
CA LEU A 42 14.37 -3.10 -2.31
C LEU A 42 15.49 -2.72 -3.29
N ASP A 43 15.48 -1.48 -3.79
CA ASP A 43 16.48 -0.96 -4.73
C ASP A 43 17.88 -0.94 -4.09
N GLU A 44 18.00 -0.37 -2.88
CA GLU A 44 19.27 -0.24 -2.17
C GLU A 44 19.87 -1.59 -1.74
N GLU A 45 19.06 -2.57 -1.38
CA GLU A 45 19.53 -3.88 -0.92
C GLU A 45 19.80 -4.85 -2.08
N TYR A 46 19.00 -4.77 -3.14
CA TYR A 46 19.25 -5.51 -4.37
C TYR A 46 20.56 -5.09 -5.03
N ASP A 47 20.84 -3.79 -5.11
CA ASP A 47 22.10 -3.26 -5.67
C ASP A 47 23.33 -3.63 -4.84
N ARG A 48 23.18 -3.77 -3.50
CA ARG A 48 24.27 -4.19 -2.62
C ARG A 48 24.54 -5.69 -2.66
N GLY A 49 23.62 -6.50 -3.18
CA GLY A 49 23.68 -7.96 -3.11
C GLY A 49 23.59 -8.50 -1.68
N ASP A 50 23.05 -7.71 -0.76
CA ASP A 50 22.94 -8.06 0.66
C ASP A 50 21.71 -8.94 0.97
N LYS A 51 20.81 -9.12 -0.02
CA LYS A 51 19.58 -9.92 0.09
C LYS A 51 19.66 -11.19 -0.76
N SER A 52 19.19 -12.29 -0.19
CA SER A 52 18.92 -13.50 -0.97
C SER A 52 17.74 -13.27 -1.91
N CYS A 53 17.70 -14.06 -2.97
CA CYS A 53 16.65 -14.01 -3.94
C CYS A 53 15.27 -14.37 -3.35
N GLU A 54 15.24 -15.27 -2.36
CA GLU A 54 14.02 -15.57 -1.62
C GLU A 54 13.49 -14.32 -0.89
N GLU A 55 14.36 -13.53 -0.26
CA GLU A 55 14.01 -12.28 0.40
C GLU A 55 13.53 -11.23 -0.60
N THR A 56 14.25 -11.03 -1.70
CA THR A 56 13.85 -10.13 -2.79
C THR A 56 12.45 -10.49 -3.32
N LYS A 57 12.18 -11.78 -3.60
CA LYS A 57 10.86 -12.24 -4.06
C LYS A 57 9.76 -11.95 -3.05
N LYS A 58 10.05 -12.12 -1.76
CA LYS A 58 9.10 -11.85 -0.67
C LYS A 58 8.76 -10.37 -0.56
N ASP A 59 9.74 -9.48 -0.73
CA ASP A 59 9.50 -8.04 -0.68
C ASP A 59 8.74 -7.54 -1.91
N ILE A 60 9.07 -8.07 -3.08
CA ILE A 60 8.28 -7.84 -4.29
C ILE A 60 6.82 -8.31 -4.10
N ASP A 61 6.60 -9.48 -3.51
CA ASP A 61 5.25 -9.97 -3.20
C ASP A 61 4.50 -9.05 -2.22
N GLN A 62 5.21 -8.42 -1.28
CA GLN A 62 4.62 -7.42 -0.40
C GLN A 62 4.25 -6.14 -1.15
N LEU A 63 5.13 -5.64 -2.01
CA LEU A 63 4.88 -4.46 -2.85
C LEU A 63 3.68 -4.69 -3.78
N LEU A 64 3.66 -5.81 -4.51
CA LEU A 64 2.56 -6.13 -5.43
C LEU A 64 1.22 -6.38 -4.71
N LYS A 65 1.25 -6.73 -3.42
CA LYS A 65 0.03 -6.94 -2.62
C LYS A 65 -0.49 -5.68 -1.94
N LYS A 66 0.41 -4.88 -1.36
CA LYS A 66 0.05 -3.70 -0.55
C LYS A 66 0.05 -2.41 -1.34
N CYS A 67 0.98 -2.29 -2.30
CA CYS A 67 1.29 -1.03 -2.97
C CYS A 67 0.76 -0.93 -4.39
N ARG A 68 0.05 -1.96 -4.87
CA ARG A 68 -0.38 -2.08 -6.27
C ARG A 68 -1.15 -0.87 -6.80
N GLU A 69 -1.92 -0.19 -5.95
CA GLU A 69 -2.68 1.00 -6.32
C GLU A 69 -1.80 2.25 -6.51
N PHE A 70 -0.58 2.24 -5.98
CA PHE A 70 0.42 3.30 -6.08
C PHE A 70 1.52 3.02 -7.12
N LEU A 71 1.57 1.79 -7.64
CA LEU A 71 2.55 1.38 -8.65
C LEU A 71 2.02 1.66 -10.06
N THR A 72 2.93 2.12 -10.93
CA THR A 72 2.63 2.18 -12.37
C THR A 72 2.68 0.79 -13.00
N GLU A 73 2.10 0.63 -14.20
CA GLU A 73 2.19 -0.63 -14.95
C GLU A 73 3.64 -1.03 -15.25
N GLU A 74 4.51 -0.04 -15.50
CA GLU A 74 5.95 -0.24 -15.69
C GLU A 74 6.61 -0.78 -14.43
N ASN A 75 6.36 -0.17 -13.26
CA ASN A 75 6.91 -0.69 -12.00
C ASN A 75 6.46 -2.12 -11.70
N ILE A 76 5.19 -2.43 -11.99
CA ILE A 76 4.67 -3.78 -11.81
C ILE A 76 5.40 -4.77 -12.73
N ALA A 77 5.59 -4.42 -14.00
CA ALA A 77 6.29 -5.26 -14.97
C ALA A 77 7.75 -5.52 -14.56
N ASP A 78 8.45 -4.49 -14.08
CA ASP A 78 9.84 -4.61 -13.63
C ASP A 78 9.95 -5.49 -12.38
N LEU A 79 9.07 -5.28 -11.40
CA LEU A 79 8.99 -6.10 -10.19
C LEU A 79 8.69 -7.56 -10.53
N GLU A 80 7.72 -7.83 -11.42
CA GLU A 80 7.40 -9.18 -11.87
C GLU A 80 8.58 -9.83 -12.63
N PHE A 81 9.31 -9.04 -13.44
CA PHE A 81 10.50 -9.49 -14.14
C PHE A 81 11.61 -9.89 -13.16
N ILE A 82 11.94 -9.03 -12.19
CA ILE A 82 12.96 -9.32 -11.17
C ILE A 82 12.56 -10.57 -10.38
N ARG A 83 11.32 -10.64 -9.91
CA ARG A 83 10.80 -11.79 -9.16
C ARG A 83 10.92 -13.10 -9.96
N ALA A 84 10.70 -13.07 -11.26
CA ALA A 84 10.76 -14.26 -12.10
C ALA A 84 12.19 -14.71 -12.43
N ASN A 85 13.15 -13.78 -12.52
CA ASN A 85 14.49 -14.05 -13.03
C ASN A 85 15.59 -14.03 -11.96
N CYS A 86 15.29 -13.56 -10.76
CA CYS A 86 16.21 -13.60 -9.65
C CYS A 86 16.56 -15.07 -9.26
N SER A 87 17.84 -15.31 -9.01
CA SER A 87 18.43 -16.57 -8.57
C SER A 87 19.64 -16.30 -7.66
N ASP A 88 19.81 -17.09 -6.59
CA ASP A 88 21.00 -17.06 -5.73
C ASP A 88 22.14 -17.93 -6.28
N ASP A 89 21.85 -18.70 -7.33
CA ASP A 89 22.82 -19.54 -8.02
C ASP A 89 23.57 -18.69 -9.07
N ASP A 90 24.72 -18.13 -8.68
CA ASP A 90 25.83 -17.81 -9.58
C ASP A 90 26.64 -19.06 -9.96
#